data_AF-A0A3C1S4E8-F1
#
_entry.id   AF-A0A3C1S4E8-F1
#
_cell.length_a   1.000
_cell.length_b   1.000
_cell.length_c   1.000
_cell.angle_alpha   90.00
_cell.angle_beta   90.00
_cell.angle_gamma   90.00
#
_symmetry.space_group_name_H-M   'P 1'
#
loop_
_entity.id
_entity.type
_entity.pdbx_description
1 polymer ?
#
loop_
_entity_poly.entity_id
_entity_poly.type
_entity_poly.pdbx_seq_one_letter_code
_entity_poly.pdbx_strand_id
1 'polypeptide(L)' 'MGIRKIQFILSLLFLIGYLVLIVIVLTVEVSDSFNMHKGENSLIGEINILLGVLTGAVAQILNFWFNEPDK' A
#
# COMPACT_ATOMS: atom_id res chain seq x y z
N MET A 1 -13.31 -23.62 6.81
CA MET A 1 -13.41 -22.36 6.05
C MET A 1 -12.83 -22.62 4.66
N GLY A 2 -13.57 -22.37 3.59
CA GLY A 2 -13.08 -22.71 2.24
C GLY A 2 -11.82 -21.90 1.88
N ILE A 3 -10.86 -22.52 1.21
CA ILE A 3 -9.56 -21.91 0.81
C ILE A 3 -9.78 -20.55 0.13
N ARG A 4 -10.79 -20.46 -0.76
CA ARG A 4 -11.19 -19.20 -1.43
C ARG A 4 -11.62 -18.09 -0.47
N LYS A 5 -12.31 -18.42 0.62
CA LYS A 5 -12.71 -17.42 1.64
C LYS A 5 -11.50 -16.89 2.40
N ILE A 6 -10.50 -17.74 2.64
CA ILE A 6 -9.27 -17.34 3.34
C ILE A 6 -8.43 -16.43 2.44
N GLN A 7 -8.25 -16.79 1.16
CA GLN A 7 -7.56 -15.97 0.17
C GLN A 7 -8.19 -14.57 0.09
N PHE A 8 -9.51 -14.51 -0.04
CA PHE A 8 -10.24 -13.25 -0.11
C PHE A 8 -10.02 -12.36 1.13
N ILE A 9 -10.13 -12.92 2.34
CA ILE A 9 -9.99 -12.14 3.57
C ILE A 9 -8.56 -11.63 3.75
N LEU A 10 -7.55 -12.44 3.45
CA LEU A 10 -6.15 -12.02 3.54
C LEU A 10 -5.83 -10.93 2.51
N SER A 11 -6.29 -11.07 1.27
CA SER A 11 -6.14 -10.04 0.24
C SER A 11 -6.84 -8.75 0.62
N LEU A 12 -8.04 -8.83 1.19
CA LEU A 12 -8.81 -7.66 1.63
C LEU A 12 -8.10 -6.93 2.79
N LEU A 13 -7.62 -7.66 3.79
CA LEU A 13 -6.89 -7.11 4.93
C LEU A 13 -5.60 -6.41 4.47
N PHE A 14 -4.87 -7.03 3.53
CA PHE A 14 -3.67 -6.45 2.97
C PHE A 14 -3.96 -5.17 2.17
N LEU A 15 -5.02 -5.17 1.35
CA LEU A 15 -5.44 -3.99 0.58
C LEU A 15 -5.85 -2.83 1.50
N ILE A 16 -6.63 -3.10 2.55
CA ILE A 16 -7.03 -2.08 3.52
C ILE A 16 -5.81 -1.52 4.24
N GLY A 17 -4.89 -2.38 4.70
CA GLY A 17 -3.65 -1.94 5.35
C GLY A 17 -2.79 -1.04 4.45
N TYR A 18 -2.68 -1.41 3.17
CA TYR A 18 -1.99 -0.61 2.17
C TYR A 18 -2.65 0.77 1.96
N LEU A 19 -3.98 0.82 1.85
CA LEU A 19 -4.72 2.09 1.71
C LEU A 19 -4.56 2.99 2.94
N VAL A 20 -4.57 2.42 4.14
CA VAL A 20 -4.31 3.17 5.39
C VAL A 20 -2.90 3.77 5.38
N LEU A 21 -1.89 3.00 4.96
CA LEU A 21 -0.52 3.50 4.85
C LEU A 21 -0.41 4.66 3.86
N ILE A 22 -1.07 4.59 2.69
CA ILE A 22 -1.12 5.70 1.75
C ILE A 22 -1.69 6.96 2.40
N VAL A 23 -2.83 6.84 3.10
CA VAL A 23 -3.49 7.98 3.75
C VAL A 23 -2.59 8.60 4.81
N ILE A 24 -1.89 7.79 5.61
CA ILE A 24 -0.92 8.28 6.60
C ILE A 24 0.18 9.09 5.92
N VAL A 25 0.77 8.56 4.86
CA VAL A 25 1.86 9.25 4.15
C VAL A 25 1.39 10.54 3.51
N LEU A 26 0.23 10.53 2.84
CA LEU A 26 -0.37 11.76 2.28
C LEU A 26 -0.65 12.80 3.36
N THR A 27 -1.13 12.37 4.53
CA THR A 27 -1.38 13.28 5.66
C THR A 27 -0.08 13.90 6.18
N VAL A 28 0.98 13.09 6.30
CA VAL A 28 2.31 13.56 6.70
C VAL A 28 2.87 14.53 5.66
N GLU A 29 2.76 14.22 4.37
CA GLU A 29 3.29 15.06 3.29
C GLU A 29 2.54 16.39 3.17
N VAL A 30 1.21 16.38 3.32
CA VAL A 30 0.40 17.61 3.42
C VAL A 30 0.80 18.41 4.65
N SER A 31 0.94 17.77 5.82
CA SER A 31 1.39 18.45 7.04
C SER A 31 2.78 19.07 6.86
N ASP A 32 3.72 18.36 6.24
CA ASP A 32 5.07 18.84 5.95
C ASP A 32 5.03 20.06 5.01
N SER A 33 4.21 20.01 3.96
CA SER A 33 4.04 21.11 3.00
C SER A 33 3.54 22.42 3.63
N PHE A 34 2.71 22.33 4.68
CA PHE A 34 2.14 23.50 5.35
C PHE A 34 2.91 23.97 6.59
N ASN A 35 3.59 23.07 7.32
CA ASN A 35 4.16 23.38 8.65
C ASN A 35 5.69 23.31 8.75
N MET A 36 6.42 22.77 7.77
CA MET A 36 7.87 22.59 7.87
C MET A 36 8.65 23.40 6.83
N HIS A 37 9.87 23.82 7.18
CA HIS A 37 10.77 24.44 6.21
C HIS A 37 11.29 23.35 5.27
N LYS A 38 11.28 23.62 3.95
CA LYS A 38 11.76 22.69 2.90
C LYS A 38 13.09 22.04 3.31
N GLY A 39 13.07 20.74 3.59
CA GLY A 39 14.26 19.93 3.86
C GLY A 39 14.39 19.32 5.25
N GLU A 40 13.48 19.57 6.20
CA GLU A 40 13.56 18.97 7.54
C GLU A 40 13.08 17.51 7.60
N ASN A 41 12.28 17.03 6.63
CA ASN A 41 11.78 15.66 6.63
C ASN A 41 12.65 14.74 5.75
N SER A 42 13.76 14.22 6.30
CA SER A 42 14.74 13.44 5.55
C SER A 42 14.25 12.05 5.10
N LEU A 43 13.17 11.53 5.71
CA LEU A 43 12.72 10.14 5.50
C LEU A 43 11.51 9.99 4.55
N ILE A 44 10.82 11.09 4.21
CA ILE A 44 9.60 11.02 3.40
C ILE A 44 9.87 10.46 1.98
N GLY A 45 11.03 10.78 1.40
CA GLY A 45 11.43 10.25 0.09
C GLY A 45 11.62 8.73 0.09
N GLU A 46 12.25 8.18 1.13
CA GLU A 46 12.44 6.74 1.29
C GLU A 46 11.10 6.02 1.53
N ILE A 47 10.21 6.62 2.33
CA ILE A 47 8.86 6.11 2.57
C ILE A 47 8.05 6.06 1.26
N ASN A 48 8.16 7.09 0.41
CA ASN A 48 7.49 7.11 -0.90
C ASN A 48 7.99 6.00 -1.84
N ILE A 49 9.30 5.71 -1.82
CA ILE A 49 9.87 4.58 -2.57
C ILE A 49 9.31 3.25 -2.05
N LEU A 50 9.31 3.05 -0.73
CA LEU A 50 8.78 1.84 -0.10
C LEU A 50 7.29 1.64 -0.39
N LEU A 51 6.51 2.73 -0.39
CA LEU A 51 5.11 2.69 -0.80
C LEU A 51 4.95 2.23 -2.25
N GLY A 52 5.76 2.74 -3.18
CA GLY A 52 5.74 2.29 -4.57
C GLY A 52 6.05 0.80 -4.73
N VAL A 53 7.00 0.27 -3.97
CA VAL A 53 7.30 -1.18 -3.93
C VAL A 53 6.10 -1.96 -3.38
N LEU A 54 5.47 -1.47 -2.31
CA LEU A 54 4.26 -2.07 -1.74
C LEU A 54 3.09 -2.05 -2.72
N THR A 55 2.90 -0.99 -3.50
CA THR A 55 1.89 -0.92 -4.57
C THR A 55 2.04 -2.06 -5.56
N GLY A 56 3.27 -2.29 -6.03
CA GLY A 56 3.58 -3.40 -6.94
C GLY A 56 3.33 -4.77 -6.31
N ALA A 57 3.68 -4.93 -5.02
CA ALA A 57 3.45 -6.16 -4.28
C ALA A 57 1.94 -6.48 -4.13
N VAL A 58 1.09 -5.47 -3.88
CA VAL A 58 -0.37 -5.66 -3.83
C VAL A 58 -0.89 -6.21 -5.15
N ALA A 59 -0.48 -5.63 -6.28
CA ALA A 59 -0.90 -6.09 -7.61
C ALA A 59 -0.47 -7.53 -7.88
N GLN A 60 0.76 -7.90 -7.50
CA GLN A 60 1.26 -9.28 -7.64
C GLN A 60 0.49 -10.28 -6.78
N ILE A 61 0.22 -9.95 -5.51
CA ILE A 61 -0.54 -10.83 -4.61
C ILE A 61 -1.95 -11.06 -5.14
N LEU A 62 -2.64 -10.00 -5.59
CA LEU A 62 -3.98 -10.13 -6.15
C LEU A 62 -3.96 -10.96 -7.45
N ASN A 63 -2.99 -10.74 -8.33
CA ASN A 63 -2.86 -11.53 -9.54
C ASN A 63 -2.59 -13.00 -9.21
N PHE A 64 -1.67 -13.30 -8.29
CA PHE A 64 -1.37 -14.66 -7.87
C PHE A 64 -2.61 -15.43 -7.36
N TRP A 65 -3.48 -14.77 -6.59
CA TRP A 65 -4.64 -15.43 -6.00
C TRP A 65 -5.86 -15.48 -6.91
N PHE A 66 -6.06 -14.51 -7.80
CA PHE A 66 -7.32 -14.34 -8.54
C PHE A 66 -7.18 -14.33 -10.06
N ASN A 67 -5.97 -14.44 -10.61
CA ASN A 67 -5.79 -14.60 -12.04
C ASN A 67 -6.09 -16.06 -12.41
N GLU A 68 -7.28 -16.30 -12.95
CA GLU A 68 -7.60 -17.59 -13.56
C GLU A 68 -7.01 -17.59 -14.97
N PRO A 69 -6.16 -18.57 -15.35
CA PRO A 69 -5.79 -18.72 -16.74
C PRO A 69 -7.08 -19.01 -17.52
N ASP A 70 -7.39 -18.16 -18.50
CA ASP A 70 -8.51 -18.36 -19.42
C ASP A 70 -8.52 -19.83 -19.90
N LYS A 71 -9.67 -20.48 -19.76
CA LYS A 71 -9.88 -21.87 -20.19
C LYS A 71 -9.86 -22.00 -21.71
#